data_AF-A0A7V3JSS6-F1
#
_entry.id   AF-A0A7V3JSS6-F1
#
_cell.length_a   1.000
_cell.length_b   1.000
_cell.length_c   1.000
_cell.angle_alpha   90.00
_cell.angle_beta   90.00
_cell.angle_gamma   90.00
#
_symmetry.space_group_name_H-M   'P 1'
#
loop_
_entity.id
_entity.type
_entity.pdbx_description
1 polymer ?
#
loop_
_entity_poly.entity_id
_entity_poly.type
_entity_poly.pdbx_seq_one_letter_code
_entity_poly.pdbx_strand_id
1 'polypeptide(L)' 'MTSLKNIIDSYMQKVSGLKEHCERCLRTERWNGNIVLMIVDAAFTSIGLNYFTAVIPKVEEFNKKFIKNGKIKNLK' A
#
# COMPACT_ATOMS: atom_id res chain seq x y z
N MET A 1 -2.21 -36.36 -3.16
CA MET A 1 -1.51 -35.23 -2.51
C MET A 1 -2.29 -33.97 -2.79
N THR A 2 -2.73 -33.27 -1.74
CA THR A 2 -3.29 -31.92 -1.91
C THR A 2 -2.16 -31.00 -2.34
N SER A 3 -2.29 -30.32 -3.47
CA SER A 3 -1.26 -29.37 -3.90
C SER A 3 -1.21 -28.20 -2.91
N LEU A 4 -0.02 -27.61 -2.71
CA LEU A 4 0.15 -26.40 -1.91
C LEU A 4 -0.84 -25.29 -2.33
N LYS A 5 -1.10 -25.20 -3.64
CA LYS A 5 -2.07 -24.26 -4.22
C LYS A 5 -3.47 -24.44 -3.61
N ASN A 6 -3.98 -25.67 -3.53
CA ASN A 6 -5.33 -25.93 -3.00
C ASN A 6 -5.44 -25.51 -1.52
N ILE A 7 -4.38 -25.69 -0.73
CA ILE A 7 -4.33 -25.24 0.66
C ILE A 7 -4.39 -23.71 0.71
N ILE A 8 -3.50 -23.03 -0.03
CA ILE A 8 -3.46 -21.56 -0.11
C ILE A 8 -4.81 -21.00 -0.55
N ASP A 9 -5.41 -21.55 -1.61
CA ASP A 9 -6.70 -21.11 -2.15
C ASP A 9 -7.81 -21.20 -1.09
N SER A 10 -7.85 -22.29 -0.30
CA SER A 10 -8.82 -22.44 0.80
C SER A 10 -8.66 -21.40 1.92
N TYR A 11 -7.43 -20.93 2.19
CA TYR A 11 -7.20 -19.87 3.17
C TYR A 11 -7.52 -18.51 2.58
N MET A 12 -7.15 -18.25 1.32
CA MET A 12 -7.47 -17.01 0.62
C MET A 12 -8.98 -16.78 0.52
N GLN A 13 -9.78 -17.84 0.36
CA GLN A 13 -11.24 -17.77 0.38
C GLN A 13 -11.82 -17.27 1.73
N LYS A 14 -11.09 -17.44 2.85
CA LYS A 14 -11.54 -16.97 4.17
C LYS A 14 -11.38 -15.46 4.36
N VAL A 15 -10.62 -14.79 3.48
CA VAL A 15 -10.27 -13.37 3.61
C VAL A 15 -10.85 -12.60 2.42
N SER A 16 -12.16 -12.36 2.45
CA SER A 16 -12.84 -11.55 1.44
C SER A 16 -12.21 -10.15 1.38
N GLY A 17 -11.96 -9.65 0.16
CA GLY A 17 -11.34 -8.34 -0.08
C GLY A 17 -9.80 -8.33 -0.13
N LEU A 18 -9.10 -9.34 0.41
CA LEU A 18 -7.62 -9.38 0.35
C LEU A 18 -7.12 -9.41 -1.11
N LYS A 19 -7.75 -10.25 -1.94
CA LYS A 19 -7.45 -10.33 -3.38
C LYS A 19 -7.61 -8.97 -4.06
N GLU A 20 -8.70 -8.27 -3.79
CA GLU A 20 -8.95 -6.94 -4.35
C GLU A 20 -7.87 -5.94 -3.93
N HIS A 21 -7.51 -5.90 -2.63
CA HIS A 21 -6.44 -5.02 -2.14
C HIS A 21 -5.09 -5.33 -2.78
N CYS A 22 -4.75 -6.62 -2.97
CA CYS A 22 -3.54 -7.03 -3.66
C CYS A 22 -3.56 -6.63 -5.15
N GLU A 23 -4.67 -6.87 -5.85
CA GLU A 23 -4.82 -6.51 -7.26
C GLU A 23 -4.73 -4.99 -7.47
N ARG A 24 -5.31 -4.18 -6.57
CA ARG A 24 -5.16 -2.72 -6.58
C ARG A 24 -3.69 -2.30 -6.47
N CYS A 25 -2.89 -2.99 -5.66
CA CYS A 25 -1.46 -2.71 -5.58
C CYS A 25 -0.74 -3.04 -6.90
N LEU A 26 -1.09 -4.17 -7.54
CA LEU A 26 -0.52 -4.56 -8.84
C LEU A 26 -0.90 -3.60 -9.97
N ARG A 27 -2.08 -2.97 -9.89
CA ARG A 27 -2.52 -1.93 -10.84
C ARG A 27 -1.97 -0.53 -10.53
N THR A 28 -1.05 -0.39 -9.56
CA THR A 28 -0.50 0.93 -9.16
C THR A 28 -1.60 1.87 -8.62
N GLU A 29 -2.67 1.33 -8.03
CA GLU A 29 -3.79 2.10 -7.45
C GLU A 29 -3.62 2.32 -5.94
N ARG A 30 -2.47 1.94 -5.36
CA ARG A 30 -2.13 2.26 -3.97
C ARG A 30 -2.14 3.78 -3.79
N TRP A 31 -2.61 4.25 -2.64
CA TRP A 31 -2.77 5.69 -2.37
C TRP A 31 -3.63 6.41 -3.43
N ASN A 32 -4.65 5.71 -3.96
CA ASN A 32 -5.53 6.20 -5.04
C ASN A 32 -4.75 6.62 -6.31
N GLY A 33 -3.66 5.92 -6.61
CA GLY A 33 -2.79 6.20 -7.75
C GLY A 33 -1.84 7.38 -7.54
N ASN A 34 -1.73 7.94 -6.33
CA ASN A 34 -0.82 9.04 -6.07
C ASN A 34 0.63 8.55 -5.99
N ILE A 35 1.38 8.76 -7.07
CA ILE A 35 2.76 8.30 -7.22
C ILE A 35 3.68 8.89 -6.14
N VAL A 36 3.50 10.15 -5.75
CA VAL A 36 4.32 10.80 -4.71
C VAL A 36 4.15 10.06 -3.38
N LEU A 37 2.91 9.75 -2.98
CA LEU A 37 2.63 9.00 -1.76
C LEU A 37 3.17 7.57 -1.82
N MET A 38 3.14 6.93 -3.00
CA MET A 38 3.75 5.61 -3.19
C MET A 38 5.26 5.62 -3.00
N ILE A 39 5.96 6.66 -3.48
CA ILE A 39 7.41 6.81 -3.27
C ILE A 39 7.73 7.03 -1.79
N VAL A 40 6.96 7.88 -1.10
CA VAL A 40 7.13 8.14 0.33
C VAL A 40 6.87 6.87 1.16
N ASP A 41 5.83 6.11 0.84
CA ASP A 41 5.51 4.80 1.45
C ASP A 41 6.65 3.79 1.27
N ALA A 42 7.18 3.68 0.05
CA ALA A 42 8.32 2.82 -0.25
C ALA A 42 9.59 3.25 0.50
N ALA A 43 9.84 4.56 0.61
CA ALA A 43 10.99 5.10 1.33
C ALA A 43 10.93 4.83 2.83
N PHE A 44 9.76 4.96 3.46
CA PHE A 44 9.63 4.60 4.88
C PHE A 44 9.73 3.08 5.10
N THR A 45 9.18 2.29 4.17
CA THR A 45 9.26 0.83 4.22
C THR A 45 10.70 0.33 4.08
N SER A 46 11.52 0.94 3.22
CA SER A 46 12.90 0.52 2.97
C SER A 46 13.83 0.71 4.19
N ILE A 47 13.44 1.54 5.15
CA ILE A 47 14.16 1.74 6.42
C ILE A 47 13.91 0.57 7.40
N GLY A 48 12.98 -0.35 7.09
CA GLY A 48 12.64 -1.47 7.95
C GLY A 48 11.71 -1.10 9.11
N LEU A 49 11.00 0.04 8.99
CA LEU A 49 9.99 0.44 9.96
C LEU A 49 8.75 -0.44 9.86
N ASN A 50 8.01 -0.54 10.95
CA ASN A 50 6.71 -1.23 10.92
C ASN A 50 5.73 -0.48 9.99
N TYR A 51 5.49 -1.02 8.80
CA TYR A 51 4.14 -1.44 8.47
C TYR A 51 2.99 -0.47 8.81
N PHE A 52 2.16 -0.99 9.70
CA PHE A 52 0.90 -0.41 10.12
C PHE A 52 1.06 0.66 11.19
N THR A 53 2.09 0.57 12.04
CA THR A 53 2.24 1.48 13.19
C THR A 53 3.13 2.68 12.92
N ALA A 54 3.99 2.63 11.90
CA ALA A 54 4.92 3.71 11.55
C ALA A 54 4.76 4.19 10.12
N VAL A 55 4.79 3.31 9.11
CA VAL A 55 4.78 3.72 7.70
C VAL A 55 3.46 4.40 7.32
N ILE A 56 2.33 3.70 7.47
CA ILE A 56 1.00 4.25 7.11
C ILE A 56 0.73 5.60 7.79
N PRO A 57 0.91 5.75 9.13
CA PRO A 57 0.67 7.02 9.80
C PRO A 57 1.55 8.16 9.25
N LYS A 58 2.81 7.88 8.91
CA LYS A 58 3.73 8.90 8.40
C LYS A 58 3.44 9.30 6.96
N VAL A 59 3.00 8.37 6.11
CA VAL A 59 2.54 8.70 4.75
C VAL A 59 1.26 9.55 4.80
N GLU A 60 0.32 9.24 5.69
CA GLU A 60 -0.88 10.06 5.89
C GLU A 60 -0.57 11.46 6.43
N GLU A 61 0.38 11.56 7.36
CA GLU A 61 0.88 12.85 7.85
C GLU A 61 1.48 13.68 6.70
N PHE A 62 2.30 13.06 5.85
CA PHE A 62 2.86 13.69 4.65
C PHE A 62 1.77 14.14 3.68
N ASN A 63 0.78 13.28 3.40
CA ASN A 63 -0.36 13.59 2.54
C ASN A 63 -1.10 14.85 3.00
N LYS A 64 -1.42 14.94 4.30
CA LYS A 64 -2.07 16.11 4.89
C LYS A 64 -1.21 17.37 4.80
N LYS A 65 0.09 17.24 5.06
CA LYS A 65 1.02 18.38 5.14
C LYS A 65 1.50 18.92 3.79
N PHE A 66 1.46 18.13 2.72
CA PHE A 66 2.09 18.52 1.45
C PHE A 66 1.22 18.30 0.22
N ILE A 67 0.45 17.21 0.16
CA ILE A 67 -0.36 16.89 -1.03
C ILE A 67 -1.71 17.62 -0.94
N LYS A 68 -2.46 17.44 0.14
CA LYS A 68 -3.82 18.01 0.30
C LYS A 68 -3.84 19.53 0.33
N ASN A 69 -2.75 20.17 0.76
CA ASN A 69 -2.61 21.63 0.75
C ASN A 69 -1.90 22.16 -0.51
N GLY A 70 -1.60 21.31 -1.49
CA GLY A 70 -1.06 21.70 -2.78
C GLY A 70 0.40 22.17 -2.77
N LYS A 71 1.15 22.00 -1.68
CA LYS A 71 2.59 22.32 -1.62
C LYS A 71 3.41 21.42 -2.54
N ILE A 72 3.00 20.16 -2.71
CA ILE A 72 3.55 19.22 -3.68
C ILE A 72 2.39 18.74 -4.56
N LYS A 73 2.50 18.98 -5.87
CA LYS A 73 1.44 18.65 -6.84
C LYS A 73 1.78 17.43 -7.69
N ASN A 74 3.06 17.20 -7.95
CA ASN A 74 3.58 16.10 -8.76
C ASN A 74 5.09 15.95 -8.50
N LEU A 75 5.77 15.13 -9.30
CA LEU A 75 7.21 14.86 -9.21
C LEU A 75 8.10 15.80 -10.05
N LYS A 76 7.52 16.80 -10.74
CA LYS A 76 8.22 17.73 -11.64
C LYS A 76 8.41 19.10 -11.02
#